data_AF-A0AAI9L032-F1
#
_entry.id   AF-A0AAI9L032-F1
#
_cell.length_a   1.000
_cell.length_b   1.000
_cell.length_c   1.000
_cell.angle_alpha   90.00
_cell.angle_beta   90.00
_cell.angle_gamma   90.00
#
_symmetry.space_group_name_H-M   'P 1'
#
loop_
_entity.id
_entity.type
_entity.pdbx_description
1 polymer ?
#
loop_
_entity_poly.entity_id
_entity_poly.type
_entity_poly.pdbx_seq_one_letter_code
_entity_poly.pdbx_strand_id
1 'polypeptide(L)'
;MIINNVNMMRSREIIHGSLEVRNGVIHHISDRPSRHPGALDGEQAWLMPVLVELHTDNLDKCFTPRPGVNWRVHAAALKKGDEPTCCSSNCMRHK
;
A
#
# COMPACT_ATOMS: atom_id res chain seq x y z
N MET A 1 1.40 23.19 -6.40
CA MET A 1 0.05 22.69 -6.05
C MET A 1 -0.20 22.97 -4.59
N ILE A 2 -1.38 23.44 -4.23
CA ILE A 2 -1.78 23.62 -2.83
C ILE A 2 -3.06 22.80 -2.61
N ILE A 3 -3.14 22.08 -1.50
CA ILE A 3 -4.31 21.32 -1.07
C ILE A 3 -4.75 21.84 0.29
N ASN A 4 -6.00 22.28 0.41
CA ASN A 4 -6.65 22.73 1.64
C ASN A 4 -7.43 21.60 2.30
N ASN A 5 -7.86 21.84 3.54
CA ASN A 5 -8.82 21.00 4.26
C ASN A 5 -8.40 19.53 4.37
N VAL A 6 -7.13 19.26 4.66
CA VAL A 6 -6.58 17.90 4.81
C VAL A 6 -6.16 17.62 6.25
N ASN A 7 -6.35 16.37 6.68
CA ASN A 7 -5.87 15.85 7.96
C ASN A 7 -4.49 15.20 7.77
N MET A 8 -3.44 15.93 8.10
CA MET A 8 -2.06 15.53 7.88
C MET A 8 -1.48 14.84 9.12
N MET A 9 -1.12 13.56 8.99
CA MET A 9 -0.42 12.83 10.04
C MET A 9 1.06 13.21 10.05
N ARG A 10 1.53 13.70 11.20
CA ARG A 10 2.94 13.90 11.50
C ARG A 10 3.41 12.83 12.48
N SER A 11 4.71 12.84 12.76
CA SER A 11 5.34 11.86 13.67
C SER A 11 4.78 11.88 15.10
N ARG A 12 4.14 12.96 15.54
CA ARG A 12 3.65 13.13 16.92
C ARG A 12 2.22 13.64 17.04
N GLU A 13 1.64 14.13 15.96
CA GLU A 13 0.37 14.86 15.98
C GLU A 13 -0.33 14.77 14.63
N ILE A 14 -1.62 15.11 14.62
CA ILE A 14 -2.40 15.30 13.41
C ILE A 14 -2.67 16.79 13.29
N ILE A 15 -2.35 17.38 12.14
CA ILE A 15 -2.64 18.79 11.84
C ILE A 15 -3.73 18.84 10.78
N HIS A 16 -4.75 19.64 11.03
CA HIS A 16 -5.74 19.99 10.02
C HIS A 16 -5.34 21.30 9.34
N GLY A 17 -5.30 21.35 8.01
CA GLY A 17 -4.97 22.59 7.32
C GLY A 17 -4.62 22.40 5.85
N SER A 18 -3.49 22.98 5.42
CA SER A 18 -3.09 22.98 4.01
C SER A 18 -1.65 22.54 3.76
N LEU A 19 -1.44 21.93 2.60
CA LEU A 19 -0.16 21.41 2.12
C LEU A 19 0.21 22.09 0.80
N GLU A 20 1.44 22.60 0.70
CA GLU A 20 2.00 23.09 -0.55
C GLU A 20 3.07 22.12 -1.07
N VAL A 21 2.91 21.71 -2.33
CA VAL A 21 3.86 20.87 -3.07
C VAL A 21 4.40 21.64 -4.27
N ARG A 22 5.73 21.70 -4.40
CA ARG A 22 6.45 22.30 -5.53
C ARG A 22 7.44 21.29 -6.08
N ASN A 23 7.37 21.03 -7.40
CA ASN A 23 8.28 20.11 -8.09
C ASN A 23 8.39 18.72 -7.41
N GLY A 24 7.25 18.18 -6.95
CA GLY A 24 7.19 16.88 -6.25
C GLY A 24 7.68 16.89 -4.80
N VAL A 25 8.11 18.04 -4.27
CA VAL A 25 8.60 18.19 -2.89
C VAL A 25 7.59 18.96 -2.05
N ILE A 26 7.38 18.52 -0.80
CA ILE A 26 6.60 19.28 0.17
C ILE A 26 7.37 20.56 0.52
N HIS A 27 6.81 21.71 0.13
CA HIS A 27 7.42 23.01 0.32
C HIS A 27 6.95 23.69 1.62
N HIS A 28 5.68 23.51 1.98
CA HIS A 28 5.10 24.14 3.17
C HIS A 28 3.92 23.31 3.73
N ILE A 29 3.77 23.31 5.05
CA ILE A 29 2.65 22.73 5.79
C ILE A 29 2.09 23.80 6.71
N SER A 30 0.78 23.97 6.73
CA SER A 30 0.07 24.99 7.52
C SER A 30 -1.10 24.34 8.27
N ASP A 31 -1.38 24.83 9.48
CA ASP A 31 -2.57 24.50 10.28
C ASP A 31 -3.79 25.35 9.91
N ARG A 32 -3.67 26.16 8.84
CA ARG A 32 -4.72 27.01 8.30
C ARG A 32 -4.92 26.76 6.81
N PRO A 33 -6.14 26.96 6.28
CA PRO A 33 -6.39 26.97 4.84
C PRO A 33 -5.60 28.08 4.14
N SER A 34 -5.06 27.77 2.96
CA SER A 34 -4.51 28.76 2.05
C SER A 34 -5.63 29.60 1.42
N ARG A 35 -5.35 30.88 1.21
CA ARG A 35 -6.24 31.81 0.48
C ARG A 35 -5.96 31.84 -1.03
N HIS A 36 -5.06 31.00 -1.53
CA HIS A 36 -4.69 30.99 -2.93
C HIS A 36 -5.89 30.49 -3.78
N PRO A 37 -6.33 31.23 -4.81
CA PRO A 37 -7.49 30.86 -5.63
C PRO A 37 -7.39 29.50 -6.36
N GLY A 38 -6.19 28.95 -6.51
CA GLY A 38 -5.95 27.66 -7.16
C GLY A 38 -5.71 26.50 -6.19
N ALA A 39 -6.00 26.68 -4.91
CA ALA A 39 -5.91 25.61 -3.93
C ALA A 39 -7.02 24.58 -4.16
N LEU A 40 -6.64 23.30 -4.20
CA LEU A 40 -7.57 22.18 -4.28
C LEU A 40 -8.21 21.94 -2.91
N ASP A 41 -9.47 21.53 -2.88
CA ASP A 41 -10.08 21.04 -1.64
C ASP A 41 -9.74 19.56 -1.46
N GLY A 42 -9.19 19.21 -0.30
CA GLY A 42 -8.89 17.84 0.09
C GLY A 42 -10.04 17.14 0.80
N GLU A 43 -11.20 17.80 0.96
CA GLU A 43 -12.45 17.18 1.45
C GLU A 43 -12.30 16.46 2.80
N GLN A 44 -11.49 17.00 3.71
CA GLN A 44 -11.19 16.38 5.01
C GLN A 44 -10.48 15.02 4.90
N ALA A 45 -9.88 14.70 3.74
CA ALA A 45 -9.14 13.47 3.53
C ALA A 45 -7.88 13.41 4.40
N TRP A 46 -7.44 12.19 4.66
CA TRP A 46 -6.25 11.90 5.45
C TRP A 46 -5.01 11.83 4.55
N LEU A 47 -3.98 12.59 4.92
CA LEU A 47 -2.67 12.53 4.30
C LEU A 47 -1.69 11.87 5.27
N MET A 48 -1.12 10.75 4.82
CA MET A 48 -0.09 10.01 5.52
C MET A 48 1.17 9.95 4.68
N PRO A 49 2.36 9.94 5.30
CA PRO A 49 3.56 9.49 4.62
C PRO A 49 3.33 8.11 4.01
N VAL A 50 3.93 7.86 2.85
CA VAL A 50 3.90 6.54 2.24
C VAL A 50 4.53 5.50 3.16
N LEU A 51 4.00 4.28 3.14
CA LEU A 51 4.59 3.15 3.86
C LEU A 51 5.87 2.71 3.15
N VAL A 52 6.92 2.50 3.92
CA VAL A 52 8.19 1.94 3.42
C VAL A 52 8.25 0.47 3.86
N GLU A 53 8.20 -0.42 2.88
CA GLU A 53 8.40 -1.86 3.10
C GLU A 53 9.91 -2.17 3.11
N LEU A 54 10.43 -2.62 4.25
CA LEU A 54 11.84 -3.00 4.40
C LEU A 54 12.12 -4.43 3.90
N HIS A 55 11.08 -5.25 3.79
CA HIS A 55 11.17 -6.66 3.42
C HIS A 55 10.48 -6.90 2.09
N THR A 56 11.15 -6.54 0.99
CA THR A 56 10.61 -6.69 -0.36
C THR A 56 10.77 -8.11 -0.93
N ASP A 57 10.91 -9.14 -0.10
CA ASP A 57 11.15 -10.52 -0.55
C ASP A 57 9.86 -11.35 -0.72
N ASN A 58 8.69 -10.70 -0.72
CA ASN A 58 7.41 -11.39 -0.61
C ASN A 58 6.32 -11.04 -1.64
N LEU A 59 6.62 -10.30 -2.71
CA LEU A 59 5.60 -10.03 -3.75
C LEU A 59 5.59 -11.01 -4.94
N ASP A 60 6.40 -12.06 -4.95
CA ASP A 60 6.36 -13.11 -5.99
C ASP A 60 6.59 -14.51 -5.43
N LYS A 61 5.70 -14.96 -4.54
CA LYS A 61 5.63 -16.39 -4.20
C LYS A 61 4.20 -16.89 -4.36
N CYS A 62 3.82 -17.15 -5.61
CA CYS A 62 3.18 -18.44 -5.87
C CYS A 62 4.12 -19.49 -5.28
N PHE A 63 3.84 -19.91 -4.04
CA PHE A 63 4.65 -20.83 -3.25
C PHE A 63 4.73 -22.17 -3.97
N THR A 64 5.68 -22.33 -4.89
CA THR A 64 6.09 -23.67 -5.30
C THR A 64 6.91 -24.23 -4.14
N PRO A 65 6.50 -25.34 -3.50
CA PRO A 65 7.29 -25.94 -2.43
C PRO A 65 8.69 -26.24 -2.97
N ARG A 66 9.73 -25.96 -2.18
CA ARG A 66 11.10 -26.30 -2.59
C ARG A 66 11.15 -27.79 -2.97
N PRO A 67 11.82 -28.16 -4.08
CA PRO A 67 11.96 -29.55 -4.47
C PRO A 67 12.44 -30.41 -3.29
N GLY A 68 11.67 -31.46 -2.96
CA GLY A 68 11.95 -32.35 -1.82
C GLY A 68 11.15 -32.08 -0.54
N VAL A 69 10.36 -31.02 -0.46
CA VAL A 69 9.47 -30.74 0.69
C VAL A 69 8.05 -31.22 0.40
N ASN A 70 7.61 -32.27 1.10
CA ASN A 70 6.23 -32.77 1.02
C ASN A 70 5.30 -31.87 1.85
N TRP A 71 4.68 -30.87 1.20
CA TRP A 71 3.69 -30.03 1.85
C TRP A 71 2.37 -30.80 1.97
N ARG A 72 1.90 -31.02 3.21
CA ARG A 72 0.59 -31.64 3.46
C ARG A 72 -0.53 -30.67 3.09
N VAL A 73 -0.88 -30.63 1.80
CA VAL A 73 -1.88 -29.72 1.20
C VAL A 73 -3.22 -29.76 1.94
N HIS A 74 -3.61 -30.93 2.43
CA HIS A 74 -4.85 -31.12 3.20
C HIS A 74 -4.89 -30.39 4.54
N ALA A 75 -3.74 -30.10 5.17
CA ALA A 75 -3.69 -29.39 6.45
C ALA A 75 -3.84 -27.87 6.28
N ALA A 76 -3.50 -27.34 5.10
CA ALA A 76 -3.57 -25.90 4.81
C ALA A 76 -4.88 -25.48 4.14
N ALA A 77 -5.58 -26.40 3.46
CA ALA A 77 -6.75 -26.10 2.63
C ALA A 77 -8.09 -26.58 3.25
N LEU A 78 -8.25 -26.50 4.57
CA LEU A 78 -9.55 -26.69 5.22
C LEU A 78 -10.08 -25.38 5.78
N LYS A 79 -10.34 -24.42 4.89
CA LYS A 79 -11.43 -23.47 5.09
C LYS A 79 -12.06 -23.04 3.77
N LYS A 80 -13.23 -23.64 3.54
CA LYS A 80 -14.39 -23.18 2.77
C LYS A 80 -14.22 -23.06 1.24
N GLY A 81 -14.76 -24.08 0.57
CA GLY A 81 -15.26 -24.12 -0.81
C GLY A 81 -14.73 -23.05 -1.76
N ASP A 82 -13.61 -23.37 -2.40
CA ASP A 82 -13.39 -23.17 -3.83
C ASP A 82 -12.13 -23.94 -4.23
N GLU A 83 -12.12 -24.43 -5.46
CA GLU A 83 -11.12 -25.30 -6.06
C GLU A 83 -9.69 -24.73 -5.88
N PRO A 84 -8.69 -25.53 -5.44
CA PRO A 84 -7.33 -25.06 -5.34
C PRO A 84 -6.78 -24.91 -6.75
N THR A 85 -6.91 -23.71 -7.32
CA THR A 85 -6.13 -23.29 -8.47
C THR A 85 -4.69 -23.08 -8.01
N CYS A 86 -4.03 -24.18 -7.65
CA CYS A 86 -2.59 -24.27 -7.64
C CYS A 86 -2.19 -24.24 -9.12
N CYS A 87 -1.75 -23.06 -9.58
CA CYS A 87 -1.10 -22.79 -10.87
C CYS A 87 -1.16 -23.98 -11.85
N SER A 88 -2.25 -24.04 -12.62
CA SER A 88 -2.46 -24.88 -13.80
C SER A 88 -1.32 -25.85 -14.16
N SER A 89 -1.42 -27.08 -13.66
CA SER A 89 -1.14 -28.40 -14.26
C SER A 89 -0.20 -28.55 -15.49
N ASN A 90 0.78 -27.69 -15.74
CA ASN A 90 1.69 -27.82 -16.89
C ASN A 90 3.19 -27.57 -16.59
N CYS A 91 3.58 -27.40 -15.33
CA CYS A 91 4.99 -27.14 -14.97
C CYS A 91 5.74 -28.39 -14.43
N MET A 92 5.43 -29.59 -14.94
CA MET A 92 6.22 -30.81 -14.65
C MET A 92 6.46 -31.72 -15.88
N ARG A 93 6.34 -31.20 -17.10
CA ARG A 93 6.86 -31.92 -18.28
C ARG A 93 8.23 -31.36 -18.65
N HIS A 94 9.23 -32.24 -18.59
CA HIS A 94 10.63 -32.09 -19.01
C HIS A 94 11.62 -31.53 -17.97
N LYS A 95 12.08 -32.38 -17.05
CA LYS A 95 13.34 -33.16 -17.16
C LYS A 95 13.56 -33.97 -15.89
#